data_AF-A0A7C1NYM0-F1
#
_entry.id   AF-A0A7C1NYM0-F1
#
_cell.length_a   1.000
_cell.length_b   1.000
_cell.length_c   1.000
_cell.angle_alpha   90.00
_cell.angle_beta   90.00
_cell.angle_gamma   90.00
#
_symmetry.space_group_name_H-M   'P 1'
#
loop_
_entity.id
_entity.type
_entity.pdbx_description
1 polymer ?
#
loop_
_entity_poly.entity_id
_entity_poly.type
_entity_poly.pdbx_seq_one_letter_code
_entity_poly.pdbx_strand_id
1 'polypeptide(L)'
;MIIKDTTLLSFAEFSIREKTDVLIEGNRITKIGEELCETEQLYSGHDVINGRGLYLIPGLVNAHAHTGMTLLRGAAEDVKVEDWFNKHIWIYEQNLTPDDVYFGTLLGAAEMLLSGGGRVLGLPGYGEIIEGAPADLVLIDPASPNMQPEHNVFANILYSLGERNIHTVIVDGKVVVSNGKLVNFPLAGGMAELYNEIAKIKNRITADRGGPMQSY
;
A
#
# COMPACT_ATOMS: atom_id res chain seq x y z
N MET A 1 0.13 5.31 19.18
CA MET A 1 0.01 3.84 19.09
C MET A 1 1.36 3.20 19.30
N ILE A 2 1.42 1.91 19.61
CA ILE A 2 2.67 1.16 19.74
C ILE A 2 2.57 -0.16 18.97
N ILE A 3 3.62 -0.49 18.22
CA ILE A 3 3.82 -1.81 17.64
C ILE A 3 4.73 -2.57 18.60
N LYS A 4 4.29 -3.72 19.11
CA LYS A 4 5.06 -4.51 20.08
C LYS A 4 5.65 -5.76 19.48
N ASP A 5 6.86 -6.10 19.91
CA ASP A 5 7.48 -7.41 19.69
C ASP A 5 7.53 -7.83 18.21
N THR A 6 7.85 -6.88 17.32
CA THR A 6 8.00 -7.15 15.88
C THR A 6 9.45 -7.41 15.51
N THR A 7 9.66 -8.02 14.34
CA THR A 7 10.99 -8.10 13.72
C THR A 7 11.14 -6.97 12.72
N LEU A 8 11.97 -5.98 13.05
CA LEU A 8 12.25 -4.82 12.20
C LEU A 8 13.29 -5.17 11.15
N LEU A 9 12.97 -4.91 9.89
CA LEU A 9 13.87 -5.09 8.76
C LEU A 9 14.33 -3.74 8.21
N SER A 10 15.64 -3.48 8.28
CA SER A 10 16.25 -2.28 7.71
C SER A 10 16.81 -2.58 6.33
N PHE A 11 16.23 -1.97 5.28
CA PHE A 11 16.76 -2.09 3.92
C PHE A 11 17.98 -1.20 3.65
N ALA A 12 18.23 -0.18 4.49
CA ALA A 12 19.41 0.67 4.34
C ALA A 12 20.68 -0.07 4.79
N GLU A 13 20.57 -0.87 5.85
CA GLU A 13 21.69 -1.59 6.46
C GLU A 13 21.67 -3.09 6.14
N PHE A 14 20.60 -3.60 5.52
CA PHE A 14 20.30 -5.03 5.41
C PHE A 14 20.40 -5.76 6.75
N SER A 15 19.88 -5.12 7.80
CA SER A 15 19.93 -5.61 9.18
C SER A 15 18.54 -6.06 9.68
N ILE A 16 18.55 -7.03 10.58
CA ILE A 16 17.36 -7.60 11.22
C ILE A 16 17.45 -7.31 12.71
N ARG A 17 16.39 -6.77 13.30
CA ARG A 17 16.27 -6.58 14.75
C ARG A 17 15.00 -7.25 15.24
N GLU A 18 15.16 -8.30 16.03
CA GLU A 18 14.02 -9.03 16.62
C GLU A 18 13.52 -8.33 17.88
N LYS A 19 12.34 -8.71 18.37
CA LYS A 19 11.76 -8.27 19.66
C LYS A 19 11.74 -6.74 19.83
N THR A 20 11.51 -6.03 18.73
CA THR A 20 11.55 -4.58 18.71
C THR A 20 10.16 -4.01 18.94
N ASP A 21 10.08 -3.02 19.83
CA ASP A 21 8.92 -2.16 20.03
C ASP A 21 9.13 -0.83 19.27
N VAL A 22 8.05 -0.31 18.69
CA VAL A 22 8.06 0.98 17.96
C VAL A 22 6.90 1.85 18.46
N LEU A 23 7.24 2.98 19.10
CA LEU A 23 6.28 3.96 19.59
C LEU A 23 6.00 5.00 18.51
N ILE A 24 4.71 5.27 18.28
CA ILE A 24 4.23 6.23 17.29
C ILE A 24 3.31 7.23 17.99
N GLU A 25 3.65 8.51 17.91
CA GLU A 25 2.84 9.60 18.45
C GLU A 25 2.47 10.58 17.33
N GLY A 26 1.17 10.83 17.16
CA GLY A 26 0.66 11.56 16.00
C GLY A 26 1.03 10.83 14.71
N ASN A 27 1.89 11.44 13.90
CA ASN A 27 2.35 10.90 12.63
C ASN A 27 3.84 10.54 12.59
N ARG A 28 4.51 10.46 13.74
CA ARG A 28 5.96 10.20 13.81
C ARG A 28 6.30 9.00 14.67
N ILE A 29 7.37 8.33 14.29
CA ILE A 29 8.06 7.36 15.14
C ILE A 29 8.80 8.14 16.21
N THR A 30 8.45 7.96 17.48
CA THR A 30 9.08 8.71 18.58
C THR A 30 10.10 7.89 19.35
N LYS A 31 9.99 6.56 19.33
CA LYS A 31 10.96 5.68 19.98
C LYS A 31 11.04 4.30 19.33
N ILE A 32 12.25 3.75 19.24
CA ILE A 32 12.50 2.37 18.78
C ILE A 32 13.42 1.67 19.79
N GLY A 33 13.08 0.45 20.20
CA GLY A 33 13.94 -0.31 21.10
C GLY A 33 13.31 -1.60 21.60
N GLU A 34 14.06 -2.36 22.38
CA GLU A 34 13.53 -3.54 23.08
C GLU A 34 12.83 -3.09 24.36
N GLU A 35 11.75 -3.79 24.72
CA GLU A 35 11.05 -3.63 26.00
C GLU A 35 10.76 -2.17 26.37
N LEU A 36 10.39 -1.35 25.38
CA LEU A 36 10.17 0.09 25.57
C LEU A 36 9.11 0.39 26.65
N CYS A 37 8.32 -0.63 27.03
CA CYS A 37 7.27 -0.54 28.02
C CYS A 37 7.23 -1.76 28.96
N GLU A 38 8.20 -1.89 29.88
CA GLU A 38 8.00 -2.69 31.11
C GLU A 38 7.11 -1.98 32.15
N THR A 39 6.86 -0.69 32.01
CA THR A 39 6.01 0.09 32.93
C THR A 39 4.62 0.32 32.34
N GLU A 40 3.58 -0.21 33.01
CA GLU A 40 2.15 -0.03 32.68
C GLU A 40 1.72 1.43 32.42
N GLN A 41 2.51 2.41 32.89
CA GLN A 41 2.22 3.84 32.80
C GLN A 41 2.36 4.43 31.37
N LEU A 42 3.16 3.85 30.48
CA LEU A 42 3.25 4.30 29.08
C LEU A 42 2.07 3.81 28.23
N TYR A 43 1.34 2.78 28.69
CA TYR A 43 0.21 2.19 27.95
C TYR A 43 -1.08 2.99 28.07
N SER A 44 -1.25 3.78 29.14
CA SER A 44 -2.54 4.40 29.42
C SER A 44 -2.86 5.47 28.35
N GLY A 45 -3.53 5.05 27.29
CA GLY A 45 -3.97 5.89 26.18
C GLY A 45 -3.45 5.51 24.79
N HIS A 46 -2.65 4.45 24.63
CA HIS A 46 -2.12 4.06 23.31
C HIS A 46 -2.76 2.77 22.78
N ASP A 47 -3.20 2.79 21.51
CA ASP A 47 -3.57 1.57 20.78
C ASP A 47 -2.33 0.67 20.58
N VAL A 48 -2.50 -0.63 20.84
CA VAL A 48 -1.43 -1.64 20.78
C VAL A 48 -1.63 -2.54 19.56
N ILE A 49 -0.62 -2.63 18.70
CA ILE A 49 -0.52 -3.58 17.60
C ILE A 49 0.45 -4.69 18.02
N ASN A 50 -0.03 -5.93 18.04
CA ASN A 50 0.81 -7.10 18.28
C ASN A 50 1.61 -7.43 17.01
N GLY A 51 2.92 -7.21 17.04
CA GLY A 51 3.85 -7.48 15.96
C GLY A 51 4.53 -8.85 16.05
N ARG A 52 4.21 -9.69 17.04
CA ARG A 52 4.84 -11.00 17.22
C ARG A 52 4.66 -11.87 15.99
N GLY A 53 5.78 -12.33 15.45
CA GLY A 53 5.82 -13.15 14.23
C GLY A 53 5.58 -12.37 12.94
N LEU A 54 5.46 -11.03 13.01
CA LEU A 54 5.32 -10.15 11.86
C LEU A 54 6.63 -9.40 11.60
N TYR A 55 6.88 -9.11 10.32
CA TYR A 55 7.99 -8.28 9.88
C TYR A 55 7.53 -6.84 9.69
N LEU A 56 8.20 -5.91 10.37
CA LEU A 56 7.99 -4.48 10.19
C LEU A 56 8.98 -3.95 9.14
N ILE A 57 8.45 -3.39 8.07
CA ILE A 57 9.21 -2.74 7.01
C ILE A 57 8.75 -1.28 6.85
N PRO A 58 9.59 -0.39 6.28
CA PRO A 58 9.10 0.88 5.78
C PRO A 58 8.01 0.65 4.72
N GLY A 59 7.12 1.62 4.52
CA GLY A 59 6.22 1.59 3.36
C GLY A 59 7.00 1.35 2.06
N LEU A 60 6.56 0.35 1.26
CA LEU A 60 7.18 0.05 -0.05
C LEU A 60 7.03 1.22 -1.01
N VAL A 61 7.53 1.11 -2.23
CA VAL A 61 7.71 2.27 -3.11
C VAL A 61 7.29 1.90 -4.52
N ASN A 62 6.19 2.47 -4.99
CA ASN A 62 5.79 2.35 -6.39
C ASN A 62 6.37 3.53 -7.20
N ALA A 63 7.49 3.29 -7.89
CA ALA A 63 8.23 4.34 -8.60
C ALA A 63 7.56 4.82 -9.90
N HIS A 64 6.57 4.08 -10.42
CA HIS A 64 5.88 4.45 -11.65
C HIS A 64 4.53 3.74 -11.75
N ALA A 65 3.44 4.51 -11.76
CA ALA A 65 2.09 3.99 -11.90
C ALA A 65 1.17 4.95 -12.63
N HIS A 66 0.25 4.40 -13.43
CA HIS A 66 -0.86 5.12 -14.03
C HIS A 66 -2.15 4.79 -13.25
N THR A 67 -2.32 5.41 -12.09
CA THR A 67 -3.36 5.01 -11.12
C THR A 67 -4.79 5.19 -11.63
N GLY A 68 -5.05 6.15 -12.52
CA GLY A 68 -6.36 6.27 -13.19
C GLY A 68 -6.67 5.11 -14.14
N MET A 69 -5.64 4.52 -14.75
CA MET A 69 -5.77 3.39 -15.68
C MET A 69 -6.01 2.05 -14.99
N THR A 70 -5.99 2.00 -13.66
CA THR A 70 -6.39 0.85 -12.84
C THR A 70 -7.77 0.29 -13.26
N LEU A 71 -8.67 1.15 -13.75
CA LEU A 71 -9.99 0.79 -14.29
C LEU A 71 -9.95 0.05 -15.64
N LEU A 72 -8.83 0.10 -16.36
CA LEU A 72 -8.65 -0.46 -17.71
C LEU A 72 -7.95 -1.83 -17.69
N ARG A 73 -7.56 -2.35 -16.52
CA ARG A 73 -6.90 -3.67 -16.42
C ARG A 73 -7.80 -4.78 -16.99
N GLY A 74 -7.21 -5.64 -17.82
CA GLY A 74 -7.92 -6.73 -18.48
C GLY A 74 -8.78 -6.31 -19.67
N ALA A 75 -8.82 -5.03 -20.04
CA ALA A 75 -9.65 -4.54 -21.15
C ALA A 75 -9.00 -4.71 -22.53
N ALA A 76 -7.67 -4.88 -22.59
CA ALA A 76 -6.92 -5.04 -23.82
C ALA A 76 -5.72 -5.97 -23.59
N GLU A 77 -5.94 -7.27 -23.80
CA GLU A 77 -4.95 -8.34 -23.66
C GLU A 77 -4.62 -8.94 -25.04
N ASP A 78 -3.48 -9.64 -25.15
CA ASP A 78 -3.07 -10.39 -26.36
C ASP A 78 -2.99 -9.58 -27.67
N VAL A 79 -2.68 -8.28 -27.58
CA VAL A 79 -2.49 -7.37 -28.73
C VAL A 79 -1.06 -6.86 -28.83
N LYS A 80 -0.67 -6.39 -30.03
CA LYS A 80 0.61 -5.69 -30.22
C LYS A 80 0.59 -4.37 -29.46
N VAL A 81 1.74 -3.92 -28.96
CA VAL A 81 1.85 -2.63 -28.22
C VAL A 81 1.27 -1.44 -28.98
N GLU A 82 1.48 -1.39 -30.31
CA GLU A 82 0.94 -0.34 -31.16
C GLU A 82 -0.59 -0.37 -31.20
N ASP A 83 -1.18 -1.57 -31.31
CA ASP A 83 -2.62 -1.74 -31.27
C ASP A 83 -3.18 -1.45 -29.86
N TRP A 84 -2.45 -1.84 -28.81
CA TRP A 84 -2.81 -1.58 -27.42
C TRP A 84 -3.00 -0.08 -27.16
N PHE A 85 -2.05 0.76 -27.56
CA PHE A 85 -2.16 2.22 -27.42
C PHE A 85 -3.25 2.79 -28.33
N ASN A 86 -3.13 2.55 -29.64
CA ASN A 86 -3.91 3.30 -30.63
C ASN A 86 -5.36 2.81 -30.75
N LYS A 87 -5.63 1.51 -30.59
CA LYS A 87 -6.96 0.93 -30.82
C LYS A 87 -7.75 0.66 -29.55
N HIS A 88 -7.11 0.72 -28.38
CA HIS A 88 -7.76 0.40 -27.12
C HIS A 88 -7.58 1.52 -26.10
N ILE A 89 -6.37 1.68 -25.57
CA ILE A 89 -6.14 2.50 -24.38
C ILE A 89 -6.48 3.96 -24.59
N TRP A 90 -6.03 4.58 -25.68
CA TRP A 90 -6.36 5.99 -25.92
C TRP A 90 -7.85 6.22 -26.16
N ILE A 91 -8.56 5.24 -26.74
CA ILE A 91 -10.01 5.31 -26.92
C ILE A 91 -10.69 5.24 -25.54
N TYR A 92 -10.24 4.32 -24.68
CA TYR A 92 -10.78 4.19 -23.33
C TYR A 92 -10.48 5.43 -22.48
N GLU A 93 -9.26 5.97 -22.54
CA GLU A 93 -8.88 7.18 -21.82
C GLU A 93 -9.67 8.42 -22.25
N GLN A 94 -9.97 8.57 -23.55
CA GLN A 94 -10.82 9.67 -24.04
C GLN A 94 -12.25 9.62 -23.48
N ASN A 95 -12.71 8.44 -23.08
CA ASN A 95 -14.03 8.26 -22.47
C ASN A 95 -14.01 8.47 -20.94
N LEU A 96 -12.84 8.71 -20.33
CA LEU A 96 -12.73 9.01 -18.91
C LEU A 96 -13.24 10.42 -18.62
N THR A 97 -14.08 10.51 -17.60
CA THR A 97 -14.52 11.77 -16.98
C THR A 97 -13.68 12.05 -15.73
N PRO A 98 -13.68 13.29 -15.21
CA PRO A 98 -12.97 13.61 -13.97
C PRO A 98 -13.31 12.69 -12.78
N ASP A 99 -14.59 12.30 -12.64
CA ASP A 99 -15.02 11.37 -11.59
C ASP A 99 -14.41 9.98 -11.77
N ASP A 100 -14.21 9.52 -13.00
CA ASP A 100 -13.59 8.22 -13.28
C ASP A 100 -12.13 8.21 -12.91
N VAL A 101 -11.43 9.30 -13.23
CA VAL A 101 -10.04 9.47 -12.84
C VAL A 101 -9.93 9.50 -11.32
N TYR A 102 -10.84 10.19 -10.63
CA TYR A 102 -10.88 10.20 -9.16
C TYR A 102 -11.04 8.80 -8.57
N PHE A 103 -12.06 8.04 -8.98
CA PHE A 103 -12.31 6.71 -8.44
C PHE A 103 -11.27 5.68 -8.88
N GLY A 104 -10.74 5.79 -10.10
CA GLY A 104 -9.65 4.96 -10.60
C GLY A 104 -8.37 5.17 -9.81
N THR A 105 -7.97 6.43 -9.61
CA THR A 105 -6.83 6.79 -8.77
C THR A 105 -7.03 6.36 -7.33
N LEU A 106 -8.24 6.50 -6.78
CA LEU A 106 -8.56 6.07 -5.42
C LEU A 106 -8.47 4.54 -5.27
N LEU A 107 -8.92 3.76 -6.26
CA LEU A 107 -8.72 2.31 -6.30
C LEU A 107 -7.22 1.96 -6.40
N GLY A 108 -6.48 2.60 -7.30
CA GLY A 108 -5.04 2.40 -7.41
C GLY A 108 -4.29 2.75 -6.12
N ALA A 109 -4.71 3.82 -5.44
CA ALA A 109 -4.20 4.18 -4.12
C ALA A 109 -4.57 3.13 -3.07
N ALA A 110 -5.80 2.62 -3.04
CA ALA A 110 -6.20 1.55 -2.13
C ALA A 110 -5.33 0.29 -2.29
N GLU A 111 -5.03 -0.09 -3.54
CA GLU A 111 -4.14 -1.22 -3.85
C GLU A 111 -2.70 -0.95 -3.45
N MET A 112 -2.17 0.24 -3.75
CA MET A 112 -0.82 0.62 -3.33
C MET A 112 -0.70 0.74 -1.83
N LEU A 113 -1.74 1.21 -1.13
CA LEU A 113 -1.79 1.21 0.33
C LEU A 113 -1.79 -0.22 0.86
N LEU A 114 -2.59 -1.11 0.27
CA LEU A 114 -2.50 -2.54 0.54
C LEU A 114 -1.10 -3.11 0.21
N SER A 115 -0.25 -2.40 -0.54
CA SER A 115 1.09 -2.84 -0.93
C SER A 115 2.26 -2.07 -0.26
N GLY A 116 2.02 -0.95 0.45
CA GLY A 116 3.01 -0.01 1.04
C GLY A 116 3.68 0.96 0.03
N GLY A 117 3.67 2.30 0.18
CA GLY A 117 3.95 3.21 -0.98
C GLY A 117 4.82 4.49 -0.84
N GLY A 118 5.63 4.75 0.20
CA GLY A 118 6.04 6.11 0.62
C GLY A 118 7.31 6.82 0.07
N ARG A 119 8.41 6.15 -0.33
CA ARG A 119 9.76 6.82 -0.45
C ARG A 119 10.01 7.73 -1.68
N VAL A 120 9.22 7.67 -2.75
CA VAL A 120 9.56 8.30 -4.06
C VAL A 120 9.63 9.84 -4.04
N LEU A 121 9.04 10.52 -3.07
CA LEU A 121 8.99 11.98 -3.04
C LEU A 121 10.32 12.65 -2.61
N GLY A 122 11.37 11.89 -2.33
CA GLY A 122 12.69 12.43 -1.93
C GLY A 122 12.66 13.18 -0.60
N LEU A 123 11.61 12.96 0.20
CA LEU A 123 11.40 13.63 1.47
C LEU A 123 12.25 12.97 2.57
N PRO A 124 12.98 13.74 3.39
CA PRO A 124 13.79 13.20 4.48
C PRO A 124 12.96 12.35 5.45
N GLY A 125 13.48 11.18 5.81
CA GLY A 125 12.85 10.24 6.76
C GLY A 125 11.83 9.29 6.16
N TYR A 126 11.39 9.47 4.91
CA TYR A 126 10.49 8.52 4.26
C TYR A 126 11.24 7.25 3.82
N GLY A 127 10.62 6.09 4.00
CA GLY A 127 11.21 4.81 3.64
C GLY A 127 12.32 4.33 4.59
N GLU A 128 12.39 4.90 5.78
CA GLU A 128 13.31 4.51 6.87
C GLU A 128 12.51 4.32 8.16
N ILE A 129 12.94 3.38 9.00
CA ILE A 129 12.37 3.18 10.34
C ILE A 129 13.39 3.70 11.35
N ILE A 130 13.37 5.02 11.57
CA ILE A 130 14.23 5.71 12.53
C ILE A 130 13.40 6.69 13.37
N GLU A 131 13.88 7.04 14.56
CA GLU A 131 13.22 8.03 15.40
C GLU A 131 13.14 9.40 14.70
N GLY A 132 11.98 10.05 14.80
CA GLY A 132 11.66 11.29 14.11
C GLY A 132 11.09 11.11 12.69
N ALA A 133 11.23 9.94 12.07
CA ALA A 133 10.67 9.68 10.74
C ALA A 133 9.13 9.67 10.74
N PRO A 134 8.48 9.99 9.61
CA PRO A 134 7.06 9.76 9.42
C PRO A 134 6.71 8.29 9.65
N ALA A 135 5.56 8.04 10.27
CA ALA A 135 5.06 6.70 10.55
C ALA A 135 4.35 6.09 9.33
N ASP A 136 5.13 5.82 8.28
CA ASP A 136 4.70 5.08 7.08
C ASP A 136 5.29 3.67 7.12
N LEU A 137 4.52 2.73 7.64
CA LEU A 137 5.00 1.42 8.06
C LEU A 137 4.08 0.31 7.56
N VAL A 138 4.66 -0.85 7.29
CA VAL A 138 3.91 -2.05 6.91
C VAL A 138 4.34 -3.21 7.79
N LEU A 139 3.38 -3.89 8.40
CA LEU A 139 3.58 -5.20 9.01
C LEU A 139 3.20 -6.28 8.00
N ILE A 140 4.11 -7.23 7.82
CA ILE A 140 3.99 -8.36 6.91
C ILE A 140 3.91 -9.65 7.71
N ASP A 141 3.02 -10.54 7.31
CA ASP A 141 2.95 -11.94 7.74
C ASP A 141 3.84 -12.83 6.84
N PRO A 142 4.97 -13.35 7.38
CA PRO A 142 5.88 -14.23 6.65
C PRO A 142 5.46 -15.71 6.67
N ALA A 143 4.42 -16.09 7.43
CA ALA A 143 4.04 -17.48 7.62
C ALA A 143 3.30 -18.09 6.41
N SER A 144 2.88 -17.24 5.45
CA SER A 144 2.17 -17.69 4.27
C SER A 144 3.05 -18.53 3.32
N PRO A 145 2.50 -19.56 2.64
CA PRO A 145 3.30 -20.47 1.80
C PRO A 145 4.13 -19.82 0.69
N ASN A 146 3.70 -18.67 0.15
CA ASN A 146 4.45 -17.96 -0.89
C ASN A 146 5.78 -17.37 -0.35
N MET A 147 5.87 -17.12 0.95
CA MET A 147 7.06 -16.62 1.63
C MET A 147 8.02 -17.75 2.04
N GLN A 148 7.79 -18.98 1.57
CA GLN A 148 8.58 -20.15 1.94
C GLN A 148 9.23 -20.82 0.70
N PRO A 149 10.45 -21.39 0.82
CA PRO A 149 11.28 -21.42 2.03
C PRO A 149 11.94 -20.07 2.34
N GLU A 150 12.20 -19.82 3.62
CA GLU A 150 12.88 -18.61 4.07
C GLU A 150 14.38 -18.82 4.26
N HIS A 151 15.16 -18.56 3.20
CA HIS A 151 16.63 -18.58 3.25
C HIS A 151 17.22 -17.18 3.40
N ASN A 152 16.56 -16.17 2.83
CA ASN A 152 16.95 -14.77 2.89
C ASN A 152 15.68 -13.92 2.88
N VAL A 153 15.37 -13.29 4.02
CA VAL A 153 14.13 -12.51 4.19
C VAL A 153 14.02 -11.36 3.20
N PHE A 154 15.13 -10.67 2.89
CA PHE A 154 15.12 -9.55 1.96
C PHE A 154 14.84 -10.01 0.52
N ALA A 155 15.39 -11.16 0.12
CA ALA A 155 15.09 -11.76 -1.17
C ALA A 155 13.62 -12.25 -1.23
N ASN A 156 13.11 -12.86 -0.16
CA ASN A 156 11.70 -13.29 -0.10
C ASN A 156 10.75 -12.09 -0.19
N ILE A 157 11.07 -10.98 0.46
CA ILE A 157 10.28 -9.75 0.31
C ILE A 157 10.28 -9.26 -1.13
N LEU A 158 11.43 -9.30 -1.80
CA LEU A 158 11.53 -8.83 -3.19
C LEU A 158 10.79 -9.73 -4.18
N TYR A 159 10.92 -11.05 -4.05
CA TYR A 159 10.46 -12.00 -5.06
C TYR A 159 9.12 -12.66 -4.76
N SER A 160 8.72 -12.70 -3.48
CA SER A 160 7.59 -13.52 -3.04
C SER A 160 6.49 -12.73 -2.33
N LEU A 161 6.76 -11.52 -1.84
CA LEU A 161 5.76 -10.71 -1.15
C LEU A 161 4.60 -10.37 -2.09
N GLY A 162 3.37 -10.59 -1.61
CA GLY A 162 2.15 -10.15 -2.27
C GLY A 162 1.15 -9.58 -1.29
N GLU A 163 0.01 -9.09 -1.78
CA GLU A 163 -1.00 -8.40 -0.95
C GLU A 163 -1.53 -9.27 0.20
N ARG A 164 -1.53 -10.59 0.03
CA ARG A 164 -1.97 -11.56 1.04
C ARG A 164 -1.11 -11.59 2.30
N ASN A 165 0.13 -11.14 2.21
CA ASN A 165 1.05 -11.11 3.34
C ASN A 165 0.87 -9.84 4.16
N ILE A 166 0.11 -8.86 3.67
CA ILE A 166 0.04 -7.55 4.27
C ILE A 166 -0.91 -7.63 5.45
N HIS A 167 -0.36 -7.49 6.65
CA HIS A 167 -1.13 -7.58 7.89
C HIS A 167 -1.66 -6.20 8.30
N THR A 168 -0.78 -5.22 8.39
CA THR A 168 -1.13 -3.85 8.79
C THR A 168 -0.39 -2.84 7.93
N VAL A 169 -1.07 -1.77 7.55
CA VAL A 169 -0.46 -0.63 6.86
C VAL A 169 -0.80 0.62 7.65
N ILE A 170 0.23 1.40 7.94
CA ILE A 170 0.16 2.66 8.66
C ILE A 170 0.65 3.74 7.70
N VAL A 171 -0.15 4.79 7.53
CA VAL A 171 0.16 5.94 6.69
C VAL A 171 -0.03 7.20 7.52
N ASP A 172 1.01 8.03 7.61
CA ASP A 172 1.00 9.26 8.40
C ASP A 172 0.52 8.99 9.86
N GLY A 173 0.95 7.87 10.44
CA GLY A 173 0.57 7.42 11.78
C GLY A 173 -0.85 6.89 11.93
N LYS A 174 -1.63 6.77 10.85
CA LYS A 174 -2.99 6.21 10.87
C LYS A 174 -3.00 4.82 10.26
N VAL A 175 -3.67 3.89 10.94
CA VAL A 175 -3.89 2.53 10.40
C VAL A 175 -4.91 2.62 9.27
N VAL A 176 -4.52 2.20 8.07
CA VAL A 176 -5.38 2.13 6.87
C VAL A 176 -5.62 0.70 6.40
N VAL A 177 -4.81 -0.25 6.86
CA VAL A 177 -5.05 -1.69 6.73
C VAL A 177 -4.83 -2.33 8.09
N SER A 178 -5.76 -3.18 8.54
CA SER A 178 -5.66 -3.95 9.79
C SER A 178 -6.11 -5.39 9.55
N ASN A 179 -5.27 -6.35 9.94
CA ASN A 179 -5.48 -7.78 9.71
C ASN A 179 -5.81 -8.10 8.23
N GLY A 180 -5.08 -7.50 7.30
CA GLY A 180 -5.26 -7.66 5.86
C GLY A 180 -6.53 -7.04 5.28
N LYS A 181 -7.25 -6.22 6.04
CA LYS A 181 -8.48 -5.53 5.60
C LYS A 181 -8.29 -4.03 5.60
N LEU A 182 -8.74 -3.35 4.54
CA LEU A 182 -8.81 -1.90 4.51
C LEU A 182 -9.70 -1.36 5.64
N VAL A 183 -9.23 -0.34 6.34
CA VAL A 183 -9.92 0.38 7.40
C VAL A 183 -9.69 1.89 7.22
N ASN A 184 -10.57 2.74 7.77
CA ASN A 184 -10.43 4.21 7.72
C ASN A 184 -10.29 4.77 6.29
N PHE A 185 -10.91 4.12 5.31
CA PHE A 185 -10.88 4.54 3.91
C PHE A 185 -11.64 5.87 3.72
N PRO A 186 -11.15 6.83 2.93
CA PRO A 186 -11.68 8.21 2.89
C PRO A 186 -13.03 8.36 2.15
N LEU A 187 -13.78 7.27 1.93
CA LEU A 187 -15.13 7.30 1.38
C LEU A 187 -16.17 7.06 2.47
N ALA A 188 -17.25 7.85 2.46
CA ALA A 188 -18.31 7.76 3.46
C ALA A 188 -19.00 6.38 3.47
N GLY A 189 -19.19 5.76 2.30
CA GLY A 189 -19.70 4.39 2.14
C GLY A 189 -18.60 3.32 2.04
N GLY A 190 -17.34 3.67 2.27
CA GLY A 190 -16.19 2.76 2.27
C GLY A 190 -16.01 1.98 0.97
N MET A 191 -15.61 0.72 1.07
CA MET A 191 -15.37 -0.15 -0.09
C MET A 191 -16.65 -0.45 -0.90
N ALA A 192 -17.82 -0.47 -0.27
CA ALA A 192 -19.07 -0.73 -0.98
C ALA A 192 -19.41 0.40 -1.96
N GLU A 193 -19.19 1.65 -1.54
CA GLU A 193 -19.31 2.81 -2.43
C GLU A 193 -18.29 2.74 -3.57
N LEU A 194 -17.01 2.47 -3.25
CA LEU A 194 -15.97 2.31 -4.27
C LEU A 194 -16.34 1.25 -5.31
N TYR A 195 -16.78 0.07 -4.88
CA TYR A 195 -17.19 -1.02 -5.79
C TYR A 195 -18.41 -0.65 -6.64
N ASN A 196 -19.41 0.00 -6.05
CA ASN A 196 -20.59 0.43 -6.77
C ASN A 196 -20.25 1.46 -7.86
N GLU A 197 -19.36 2.42 -7.58
CA GLU A 197 -18.93 3.41 -8.56
C GLU A 197 -18.08 2.77 -9.66
N ILE A 198 -17.10 1.92 -9.32
CA ILE A 198 -16.30 1.18 -10.32
C ILE A 198 -17.19 0.37 -11.27
N ALA A 199 -18.24 -0.28 -10.77
CA ALA A 199 -19.15 -1.07 -11.60
C ALA A 199 -19.90 -0.22 -12.64
N LYS A 200 -20.34 0.99 -12.26
CA LYS A 200 -20.98 1.94 -13.19
C LYS A 200 -19.99 2.44 -14.24
N ILE A 201 -18.78 2.78 -13.78
CA ILE A 201 -17.70 3.34 -14.58
C ILE A 201 -17.24 2.35 -15.65
N LYS A 202 -17.04 1.08 -15.28
CA LYS A 202 -16.66 -0.01 -16.19
C LYS A 202 -17.56 -0.07 -17.43
N ASN A 203 -18.87 -0.15 -17.22
CA ASN A 203 -19.84 -0.28 -18.32
C ASN A 203 -19.84 0.93 -19.26
N ARG A 204 -19.51 2.12 -18.75
CA ARG A 204 -19.47 3.36 -19.55
C ARG A 204 -18.20 3.45 -20.40
N ILE A 205 -17.04 3.09 -19.83
CA ILE A 205 -15.73 3.30 -20.49
C ILE A 205 -15.47 2.24 -21.56
N THR A 206 -15.91 1.00 -21.35
CA THR A 206 -15.69 -0.09 -22.32
C THR A 206 -16.71 -0.08 -23.47
N ALA A 207 -17.67 0.85 -23.47
CA ALA A 207 -18.65 0.96 -24.54
C ALA A 207 -18.01 1.64 -25.76
N ASP A 208 -18.00 0.96 -26.91
CA ASP A 208 -17.53 1.53 -28.17
C ASP A 208 -18.48 2.66 -28.60
N ARG A 209 -17.93 3.87 -28.74
CA ARG A 209 -18.68 5.09 -29.09
C ARG A 209 -18.33 5.64 -30.48
N GLY A 210 -17.51 4.94 -31.27
CA GLY A 210 -17.30 5.26 -32.69
C GLY A 210 -16.89 6.71 -33.00
N GLY A 211 -15.96 7.28 -32.23
CA GLY A 211 -15.42 8.64 -32.45
C GLY A 211 -13.98 8.62 -32.98
N PRO A 212 -13.55 9.62 -33.78
CA PRO A 212 -12.17 9.69 -34.24
C PRO A 212 -11.21 9.97 -33.08
N MET A 213 -10.09 9.25 -33.10
CA MET A 213 -8.90 9.41 -32.27
C MET A 213 -8.45 10.88 -32.34
N GLN A 214 -8.26 11.54 -31.19
CA GLN A 214 -7.72 12.91 -31.04
C GLN A 214 -7.07 13.46 -32.32
N SER A 215 -7.70 14.47 -32.91
CA SER A 215 -7.05 15.29 -33.93
C SER A 215 -6.00 16.14 -33.24
N TYR A 216 -4.73 15.80 -33.46
CA TYR A 216 -3.63 16.75 -33.30
C TYR A 216 -3.77 17.89 -34.31
#